data_AF-A0AAD6R175-F1
#
_entry.id   AF-A0AAD6R175-F1
#
_cell.length_a   1.000
_cell.length_b   1.000
_cell.length_c   1.000
_cell.angle_alpha   90.00
_cell.angle_beta   90.00
_cell.angle_gamma   90.00
#
_symmetry.space_group_name_H-M   'P 1'
#
loop_
_entity.id
_entity.type
_entity.pdbx_description
1 polymer ?
#
loop_
_entity_poly.entity_id
_entity_poly.type
_entity_poly.pdbx_seq_one_letter_code
_entity_poly.pdbx_strand_id
1 'polypeptide(L)'
;MLLNDSARACCGPKHVEVGHEEYMATQTLLITDDPFRNADIPTRRKLAHLVKSVKDSGGTARIFSSMHVSGGQLALYSGIAAVLRFPLPDLEHIEV
;
A
#
# COMPACT_ATOMS: atom_id res chain seq x y z
N MET A 1 10.50 11.28 8.67
CA MET A 1 10.23 10.14 9.57
C MET A 1 9.92 8.85 8.78
N LEU A 2 10.88 8.36 8.00
CA LEU A 2 11.07 6.92 7.70
C LEU A 2 12.36 6.39 8.36
N LEU A 3 13.16 7.28 8.99
CA LEU A 3 14.52 7.00 9.46
C LEU A 3 14.59 6.25 10.80
N ASN A 4 13.47 5.95 11.45
CA ASN A 4 13.46 5.38 12.80
C ASN A 4 13.01 3.90 12.87
N ASP A 5 12.48 3.33 11.78
CA ASP A 5 12.03 1.94 11.71
C ASP A 5 11.68 1.59 10.24
N SER A 6 12.68 1.21 9.43
CA SER A 6 12.44 0.82 8.02
C SER A 6 11.43 -0.32 7.91
N ALA A 7 11.45 -1.25 8.87
CA ALA A 7 10.52 -2.37 8.96
C ALA A 7 9.05 -1.96 9.21
N ARG A 8 8.74 -0.67 9.42
CA ARG A 8 7.36 -0.16 9.61
C ARG A 8 6.76 0.46 8.35
N ALA A 9 7.43 0.34 7.20
CA ALA A 9 6.85 0.72 5.92
C ALA A 9 7.16 -0.36 4.88
N CYS A 10 6.20 -0.62 3.99
CA CYS A 10 6.43 -1.48 2.83
C CYS A 10 5.93 -0.79 1.56
N CYS A 11 6.59 -1.06 0.45
CA CYS A 11 6.26 -0.52 -0.88
C CYS A 11 6.09 -1.69 -1.84
N GLY A 12 5.16 -1.58 -2.79
CA GLY A 12 4.90 -2.66 -3.74
C GLY A 12 3.57 -3.37 -3.49
N PRO A 13 2.84 -3.78 -4.53
CA PRO A 13 1.53 -4.42 -4.38
C PRO A 13 1.60 -5.69 -3.53
N LYS A 14 2.57 -6.56 -3.81
CA LYS A 14 2.74 -7.86 -3.14
C LYS A 14 3.07 -7.69 -1.66
N HIS A 15 4.00 -6.79 -1.32
CA HIS A 15 4.38 -6.53 0.07
C HIS A 15 3.25 -5.92 0.89
N VAL A 16 2.47 -5.02 0.28
CA VAL A 16 1.31 -4.41 0.94
C VAL A 16 0.20 -5.43 1.13
N GLU A 17 -0.05 -6.28 0.12
CA GLU A 17 -1.03 -7.35 0.20
C GLU A 17 -0.66 -8.35 1.30
N VAL A 18 0.55 -8.90 1.29
CA VAL A 18 0.99 -9.86 2.33
C VAL A 18 0.99 -9.21 3.71
N GLY A 19 1.52 -8.00 3.85
CA GLY A 19 1.55 -7.29 5.12
C GLY A 19 0.16 -7.03 5.70
N HIS A 20 -0.85 -6.85 4.84
CA HIS A 20 -2.22 -6.64 5.27
C HIS A 20 -2.99 -7.95 5.49
N GLU A 21 -2.93 -8.88 4.53
CA GLU A 21 -3.76 -10.09 4.53
C GLU A 21 -3.26 -11.12 5.55
N GLU A 22 -1.95 -11.33 5.66
CA GLU A 22 -1.38 -12.35 6.56
C GLU A 22 -1.21 -11.82 7.99
N TYR A 23 -0.88 -10.53 8.15
CA TYR A 23 -0.47 -9.95 9.44
C TYR A 23 -1.40 -8.86 9.96
N MET A 24 -2.39 -8.40 9.19
CA MET A 24 -3.23 -7.24 9.53
C MET A 24 -2.44 -6.01 9.99
N ALA A 25 -1.24 -5.83 9.44
CA ALA A 25 -0.29 -4.85 9.95
C ALA A 25 -0.52 -3.45 9.38
N THR A 26 -1.36 -3.25 8.37
CA THR A 26 -1.53 -1.94 7.73
C THR A 26 -2.25 -0.94 8.65
N GLN A 27 -1.57 0.17 8.96
CA GLN A 27 -2.16 1.34 9.61
C GLN A 27 -2.65 2.36 8.59
N THR A 28 -1.82 2.65 7.58
CA THR A 28 -2.13 3.61 6.52
C THR A 28 -1.72 3.05 5.17
N LEU A 29 -2.70 2.80 4.30
CA LEU A 29 -2.49 2.47 2.90
C LEU A 29 -2.37 3.77 2.08
N LEU A 30 -1.34 3.86 1.24
CA LEU A 30 -1.13 4.92 0.27
C LEU A 30 -1.22 4.30 -1.13
N ILE A 31 -2.10 4.84 -1.98
CA ILE A 31 -2.26 4.34 -3.35
C ILE A 31 -2.48 5.50 -4.32
N THR A 32 -1.90 5.41 -5.51
CA THR A 32 -2.21 6.36 -6.59
C THR A 32 -3.56 6.04 -7.23
N ASP A 33 -4.24 7.03 -7.82
CA ASP A 33 -5.53 6.79 -8.49
C ASP A 33 -5.39 6.16 -9.89
N ASP A 34 -4.18 6.06 -10.43
CA ASP A 34 -3.90 5.54 -11.78
C ASP A 34 -4.45 4.13 -12.03
N PRO A 35 -4.21 3.13 -11.15
CA PRO A 35 -4.72 1.78 -11.36
C PRO A 35 -6.24 1.71 -11.36
N PHE A 36 -6.94 2.64 -10.68
CA PHE A 36 -8.40 2.70 -10.67
C PHE A 36 -8.97 3.18 -12.01
N ARG A 37 -8.18 3.93 -12.79
CA ARG A 37 -8.56 4.44 -14.12
C ARG A 37 -8.14 3.50 -15.25
N ASN A 38 -6.92 2.98 -15.16
CA ASN A 38 -6.24 2.38 -16.31
C ASN A 38 -6.08 0.85 -16.23
N ALA A 39 -6.26 0.23 -15.06
CA ALA A 39 -6.09 -1.21 -14.93
C ALA A 39 -7.32 -2.02 -15.38
N ASP A 40 -7.12 -3.30 -15.65
CA ASP A 40 -8.19 -4.24 -15.97
C ASP A 40 -9.20 -4.39 -14.80
N ILE A 41 -10.38 -4.93 -15.09
CA ILE A 41 -11.45 -5.09 -14.09
C ILE A 41 -10.99 -5.95 -12.90
N PRO A 42 -10.28 -7.09 -13.09
CA PRO A 42 -9.75 -7.88 -11.99
C PRO A 42 -8.86 -7.08 -11.03
N THR A 43 -7.87 -6.34 -11.57
CA THR A 43 -6.94 -5.55 -10.73
C THR A 43 -7.68 -4.46 -9.96
N ARG A 44 -8.61 -3.76 -10.62
CA ARG A 44 -9.43 -2.73 -9.94
C ARG A 44 -10.26 -3.30 -8.80
N ARG A 45 -10.85 -4.49 -8.99
CA ARG A 45 -11.61 -5.16 -7.93
C ARG A 45 -10.72 -5.57 -6.76
N LYS A 46 -9.51 -6.08 -7.03
CA LYS A 46 -8.52 -6.44 -6.01
C LYS A 46 -8.12 -5.22 -5.17
N LEU A 47 -7.80 -4.10 -5.82
CA LEU A 47 -7.44 -2.86 -5.13
C LEU A 47 -8.60 -2.28 -4.32
N ALA A 48 -9.82 -2.30 -4.86
CA ALA A 48 -11.01 -1.88 -4.12
C ALA A 48 -11.25 -2.76 -2.88
N HIS A 49 -11.02 -4.08 -3.00
CA HIS A 49 -11.12 -5.01 -1.87
C HIS A 49 -10.05 -4.73 -0.81
N LEU A 50 -8.79 -4.52 -1.22
CA LEU A 50 -7.70 -4.16 -0.30
C LEU A 50 -8.00 -2.86 0.46
N VAL A 51 -8.43 -1.80 -0.25
CA VAL A 51 -8.82 -0.53 0.36
C VAL A 51 -9.95 -0.72 1.39
N LYS A 52 -10.94 -1.55 1.05
CA LYS A 52 -12.05 -1.88 1.96
C LYS A 52 -11.54 -2.64 3.19
N SER A 53 -10.74 -3.68 2.98
CA SER A 53 -10.18 -4.54 4.04
C SER A 53 -9.33 -3.74 5.03
N VAL A 54 -8.50 -2.80 4.55
CA VAL A 54 -7.72 -1.90 5.41
C VAL A 54 -8.61 -1.02 6.27
N LYS A 55 -9.70 -0.48 5.71
CA LYS A 55 -10.65 0.33 6.49
C LYS A 55 -11.41 -0.50 7.51
N ASP A 56 -11.85 -1.70 7.12
CA ASP A 56 -12.60 -2.63 7.97
C ASP A 56 -11.72 -3.14 9.14
N SER A 57 -10.40 -3.23 8.98
CA SER A 57 -9.46 -3.56 10.07
C SER A 57 -9.10 -2.36 10.97
N GLY A 58 -9.70 -1.19 10.76
CA GLY A 58 -9.44 0.04 11.51
C GLY A 58 -8.23 0.85 11.04
N GLY A 59 -7.68 0.52 9.87
CA GLY A 59 -6.67 1.31 9.19
C GLY A 59 -7.27 2.45 8.37
N THR A 60 -6.41 3.26 7.76
CA THR A 60 -6.81 4.34 6.85
C THR A 60 -6.29 4.08 5.45
N ALA A 61 -7.03 4.49 4.43
CA ALA A 61 -6.58 4.42 3.04
C ALA A 61 -6.61 5.82 2.43
N ARG A 62 -5.49 6.24 1.84
CA ARG A 62 -5.31 7.56 1.22
C ARG A 62 -5.01 7.36 -0.27
N ILE A 63 -5.87 7.94 -1.10
CA ILE A 63 -5.73 7.92 -2.55
C ILE A 63 -5.06 9.23 -2.98
N PHE A 64 -3.96 9.13 -3.71
CA PHE A 64 -3.18 10.25 -4.23
C PHE A 64 -3.43 10.40 -5.72
N SER A 65 -3.66 11.64 -6.17
CA SER A 65 -3.76 11.90 -7.60
C SER A 65 -2.40 11.70 -8.26
N SER A 66 -2.33 10.85 -9.29
CA SER A 66 -1.14 10.66 -10.13
C SER A 66 -0.71 11.95 -10.86
N MET A 67 -1.61 12.93 -11.00
CA MET A 67 -1.35 14.23 -11.61
C MET A 67 -0.79 15.28 -10.62
N HIS A 68 -0.68 14.96 -9.34
CA HIS A 68 -0.08 15.84 -8.33
C HIS A 68 1.32 15.33 -7.94
N VAL A 69 2.20 16.23 -7.51
CA VAL A 69 3.59 15.89 -7.13
C VAL A 69 3.65 14.75 -6.11
N SER A 70 2.69 14.68 -5.17
CA SER A 70 2.61 13.59 -4.18
C SER A 70 2.34 12.22 -4.82
N GLY A 71 1.48 12.16 -5.84
CA GLY A 71 1.20 10.91 -6.55
C GLY A 71 2.37 10.53 -7.46
N GLY A 72 3.01 11.52 -8.10
CA GLY A 72 4.24 11.31 -8.88
C GLY A 72 5.37 10.71 -8.04
N GLN A 73 5.59 11.21 -6.82
CA GLN A 73 6.56 10.64 -5.89
C GLN A 73 6.19 9.21 -5.47
N LEU A 74 4.92 8.94 -5.17
CA LEU A 74 4.48 7.58 -4.81
C LEU A 74 4.59 6.61 -6.00
N ALA A 75 4.36 7.08 -7.23
CA ALA A 75 4.50 6.30 -8.45
C ALA A 75 5.95 5.82 -8.68
N LEU A 76 6.96 6.61 -8.29
CA LEU A 76 8.36 6.18 -8.31
C LEU A 76 8.62 4.95 -7.41
N TYR A 77 7.77 4.73 -6.40
CA TYR A 77 7.78 3.59 -5.49
C TYR A 77 6.63 2.62 -5.78
N SER A 78 6.37 2.31 -7.06
CA SER A 78 5.29 1.42 -7.56
C SER A 78 3.85 1.96 -7.53
N GLY A 79 3.63 3.13 -6.93
CA GLY A 79 2.29 3.72 -6.85
C GLY A 79 1.41 3.15 -5.73
N ILE A 80 1.94 2.23 -4.91
CA ILE A 80 1.28 1.68 -3.72
C ILE A 80 2.30 1.43 -2.60
N ALA A 81 1.96 1.84 -1.39
CA ALA A 81 2.77 1.65 -0.19
C ALA A 81 1.89 1.58 1.06
N ALA A 82 2.44 1.08 2.16
CA ALA A 82 1.76 1.05 3.44
C ALA A 82 2.69 1.43 4.58
N VAL A 83 2.13 2.12 5.57
CA VAL A 83 2.71 2.30 6.90
C VAL A 83 2.08 1.26 7.82
N LEU A 84 2.93 0.54 8.54
CA LEU A 84 2.55 -0.59 9.39
C LEU A 84 2.40 -0.18 10.86
N ARG A 85 1.51 -0.90 11.56
CA ARG A 85 1.20 -0.75 12.99
C ARG A 85 2.38 -1.18 13.86
N PHE A 86 3.08 -2.22 13.43
CA PHE A 86 4.26 -2.81 14.07
C PHE A 86 5.27 -3.21 12.98
N PRO A 87 6.56 -3.31 13.32
CA PRO A 87 7.59 -3.68 12.35
C PRO A 87 7.41 -5.12 11.85
N LEU A 88 7.58 -5.33 10.54
CA LEU A 88 7.58 -6.63 9.88
C LEU A 88 8.86 -6.79 9.06
N PRO A 89 9.98 -7.20 9.69
CA PRO A 89 11.27 -7.33 9.00
C PRO A 89 11.26 -8.37 7.87
N ASP A 90 10.44 -9.41 8.00
CA ASP A 90 10.36 -10.50 7.02
C ASP A 90 9.70 -10.08 5.69
N LEU A 91 8.99 -8.94 5.66
CA LEU A 91 8.40 -8.43 4.41
C LEU A 91 9.46 -8.02 3.39
N GLU A 92 10.62 -7.51 3.81
CA GLU A 92 11.69 -7.08 2.91
C GLU A 92 12.29 -8.26 2.11
N HIS A 93 12.14 -9.48 2.62
CA HIS A 93 12.63 -10.72 2.02
C HIS A 93 11.64 -11.38 1.06
N ILE A 94 10.42 -10.84 0.91
CA ILE A 94 9.46 -11.36 -0.05
C ILE A 94 9.90 -10.92 -1.44
N GLU A 95 10.40 -11.87 -2.23
CA GLU A 95 10.76 -11.64 -3.64
C GLU A 95 9.52 -11.18 -4.43
N VAL A 96 9.69 -10.09 -5.20
CA VAL A 96 8.64 -9.47 -6.05
C VAL A 96 8.24 -10.42 -7.17
#